data_AF-R6N4R4-F1
#
_entry.id   AF-R6N4R4-F1
#
_cell.length_a   1.000
_cell.length_b   1.000
_cell.length_c   1.000
_cell.angle_alpha   90.00
_cell.angle_beta   90.00
_cell.angle_gamma   90.00
#
_symmetry.space_group_name_H-M   'P 1'
#
loop_
_entity.id
_entity.type
_entity.pdbx_description
1 polymer ?
#
loop_
_entity_poly.entity_id
_entity_poly.type
_entity_poly.pdbx_seq_one_letter_code
_entity_poly.pdbx_strand_id
1 'polypeptide(L)'
;MASHEQLLIDALNLDEVRIRRYCKTVDPRFLEQVNRTRPETMSQLADVWYKSHDENYGRSHHYNGSRYHMLNLHATFTKGTVAFRLFQFDKPANGKQNGLHAGQLKSYIQLCLALSQMAKEVKSASAKPQQTENPKYAMRTWLLRLGFIGDEFKTARDVFTNRLSGDTAFRNGRVA
;
A
#
# COMPACT_ATOMS: atom_id res chain seq x y z
N MET A 1 -6.19 0.34 -2.10
CA MET A 1 -4.74 0.55 -2.05
C MET A 1 -4.30 1.63 -3.04
N ALA A 2 -4.56 1.47 -4.34
CA ALA A 2 -4.21 2.41 -5.43
C ALA A 2 -4.16 3.90 -5.07
N SER A 3 -5.28 4.48 -4.60
CA SER A 3 -5.38 5.91 -4.29
C SER A 3 -4.49 6.40 -3.14
N HIS A 4 -3.90 5.50 -2.35
CA HIS A 4 -3.11 5.82 -1.16
C HIS A 4 -1.63 5.41 -1.31
N GLU A 5 -1.22 4.89 -2.47
CA GLU A 5 0.15 4.40 -2.67
C GLU A 5 1.19 5.51 -2.55
N GLN A 6 0.92 6.71 -3.09
CA GLN A 6 1.82 7.86 -2.94
C GLN A 6 1.97 8.27 -1.47
N LEU A 7 0.86 8.34 -0.73
CA LEU A 7 0.89 8.61 0.71
C LEU A 7 1.73 7.59 1.47
N LEU A 8 1.67 6.31 1.08
CA LEU A 8 2.47 5.24 1.67
C LEU A 8 3.95 5.33 1.27
N ILE A 9 4.25 5.72 0.02
CA ILE A 9 5.63 5.99 -0.45
C ILE A 9 6.26 7.04 0.45
N ASP A 10 5.58 8.18 0.62
CA ASP A 10 6.10 9.32 1.37
C ASP A 10 6.20 8.98 2.86
N ALA A 11 5.17 8.35 3.44
CA ALA A 11 5.15 7.98 4.85
C ALA A 11 6.23 6.97 5.23
N LEU A 12 6.54 6.03 4.33
CA LEU A 12 7.56 5.01 4.57
C LEU A 12 8.95 5.44 4.08
N ASN A 13 9.07 6.58 3.42
CA ASN A 13 10.29 7.06 2.76
C ASN A 13 10.91 5.96 1.88
N LEU A 14 10.09 5.41 0.98
CA LEU A 14 10.50 4.29 0.14
C LEU A 14 11.57 4.72 -0.87
N ASP A 15 12.58 3.88 -1.00
CA ASP A 15 13.67 4.11 -1.95
C ASP A 15 13.15 4.05 -3.41
N GLU A 16 13.49 5.05 -4.23
CA GLU A 16 13.01 5.17 -5.61
C GLU A 16 13.43 3.97 -6.49
N VAL A 17 14.65 3.45 -6.28
CA VAL A 17 15.12 2.27 -7.03
C VAL A 17 14.28 1.06 -6.65
N ARG A 18 13.93 0.93 -5.37
CA ARG A 18 13.04 -0.11 -4.89
C ARG A 18 11.62 0.01 -5.45
N ILE A 19 11.04 1.21 -5.50
CA ILE A 19 9.74 1.45 -6.12
C ILE A 19 9.78 0.99 -7.58
N ARG A 20 10.79 1.44 -8.34
CA ARG A 20 10.93 1.11 -9.77
C ARG A 20 11.14 -0.38 -10.05
N ARG A 21 11.80 -1.12 -9.15
CA ARG A 21 12.22 -2.51 -9.41
C ARG A 21 11.42 -3.57 -8.68
N TYR A 22 10.99 -3.32 -7.44
CA TYR A 22 10.56 -4.37 -6.51
C TYR A 22 9.18 -4.15 -5.90
N CYS A 23 8.66 -2.93 -5.89
CA CYS A 23 7.35 -2.60 -5.33
C CYS A 23 6.70 -1.40 -6.04
N LYS A 24 6.51 -1.52 -7.35
CA LYS A 24 5.85 -0.50 -8.17
C LYS A 24 4.44 -0.21 -7.64
N THR A 25 3.96 1.01 -7.83
CA THR A 25 2.53 1.34 -7.65
C THR A 25 1.69 0.53 -8.62
N VAL A 26 0.39 0.42 -8.38
CA VAL A 26 -0.53 -0.27 -9.28
C VAL A 26 -0.42 0.31 -10.69
N ASP A 27 -0.36 -0.57 -11.69
CA ASP A 27 -0.35 -0.15 -13.10
C ASP A 27 -1.72 0.43 -13.47
N PRO A 28 -1.81 1.68 -13.98
CA PRO A 28 -3.08 2.24 -14.43
C PRO A 28 -3.79 1.40 -15.49
N ARG A 29 -3.04 0.67 -16.34
CA ARG A 29 -3.60 -0.26 -17.34
C ARG A 29 -4.34 -1.41 -16.67
N PHE A 30 -3.87 -1.88 -15.53
CA PHE A 30 -4.58 -2.89 -14.74
C PHE A 30 -5.91 -2.33 -14.21
N LEU A 31 -5.90 -1.12 -13.67
CA LEU A 31 -7.13 -0.46 -13.17
C LEU A 31 -8.15 -0.26 -14.28
N GLU A 32 -7.72 0.17 -15.46
CA GLU A 32 -8.60 0.31 -16.62
C GLU A 32 -9.20 -1.04 -17.03
N GLN A 33 -8.35 -2.06 -17.21
CA GLN A 33 -8.79 -3.37 -17.67
C GLN A 33 -9.71 -4.07 -16.65
N VAL A 34 -9.41 -4.00 -15.35
CA VAL A 34 -10.25 -4.64 -14.32
C VAL A 34 -11.62 -3.98 -14.22
N ASN A 35 -11.70 -2.66 -14.37
CA ASN A 35 -12.97 -1.93 -14.36
C ASN A 35 -13.81 -2.19 -15.62
N ARG A 36 -13.15 -2.39 -16.76
CA ARG A 36 -13.81 -2.72 -18.04
C ARG A 36 -14.29 -4.17 -18.07
N THR A 37 -13.42 -5.11 -17.71
CA THR A 37 -13.69 -6.55 -17.79
C THR A 37 -14.59 -7.05 -16.67
N ARG A 38 -14.51 -6.44 -15.47
CA ARG A 38 -15.28 -6.84 -14.28
C ARG A 38 -15.23 -8.35 -14.03
N PRO A 39 -14.03 -8.90 -13.74
CA PRO A 39 -13.84 -10.35 -13.63
C PRO A 39 -14.70 -10.93 -12.51
N GLU A 40 -15.41 -12.02 -12.80
CA GLU A 40 -16.28 -12.73 -11.86
C GLU A 40 -15.60 -13.98 -11.27
N THR A 41 -14.50 -14.42 -11.90
CA THR A 41 -13.71 -15.57 -11.46
C THR A 41 -12.25 -15.18 -11.19
N MET A 42 -11.59 -15.96 -10.33
CA MET A 42 -10.18 -15.76 -10.04
C MET A 42 -9.30 -15.95 -11.29
N SER A 43 -9.70 -16.83 -12.21
CA SER A 43 -8.99 -17.03 -13.49
C SER A 43 -9.09 -15.80 -14.38
N GLN A 44 -10.27 -15.19 -14.50
CA GLN A 44 -10.43 -13.94 -15.25
C GLN A 44 -9.65 -12.79 -14.60
N LEU A 45 -9.64 -12.70 -13.26
CA LEU A 45 -8.84 -11.69 -12.56
C LEU A 45 -7.33 -11.90 -12.81
N ALA A 46 -6.86 -13.15 -12.80
CA ALA A 46 -5.48 -13.49 -13.14
C ALA A 46 -5.16 -13.08 -14.59
N ASP A 47 -6.04 -13.37 -15.54
CA ASP A 47 -5.87 -12.95 -16.93
C ASP A 47 -5.75 -11.44 -17.08
N VAL A 48 -6.61 -10.67 -16.42
CA VAL A 48 -6.52 -9.21 -16.41
C VAL A 48 -5.20 -8.74 -15.81
N TRP A 49 -4.80 -9.32 -14.67
CA TRP A 49 -3.53 -9.00 -14.02
C TRP A 49 -2.34 -9.27 -14.95
N TYR A 50 -2.18 -10.47 -15.48
CA TYR A 50 -1.01 -10.79 -16.29
C TYR A 50 -1.00 -10.06 -17.65
N LYS A 51 -2.17 -9.87 -18.29
CA LYS A 51 -2.26 -9.15 -19.56
C LYS A 51 -1.93 -7.66 -19.40
N SER A 52 -2.46 -7.01 -18.37
CA SER A 52 -2.20 -5.58 -18.13
C SER A 52 -0.74 -5.26 -17.79
N HIS A 53 0.03 -6.25 -17.32
CA HIS A 53 1.44 -6.07 -16.99
C HIS A 53 2.40 -6.57 -18.09
N ASP A 54 1.89 -7.11 -19.21
CA ASP A 54 2.68 -7.79 -20.27
C ASP A 54 3.47 -9.02 -19.76
N GLU A 55 2.90 -9.72 -18.77
CA GLU A 55 3.56 -10.75 -17.97
C GLU A 55 2.83 -12.10 -18.04
N ASN A 56 2.29 -12.42 -19.22
CA ASN A 56 1.49 -13.63 -19.46
C ASN A 56 2.26 -14.94 -19.45
N TYR A 57 3.58 -14.87 -19.50
CA TYR A 57 4.48 -16.03 -19.51
C TYR A 57 4.78 -16.52 -18.08
N GLY A 58 5.10 -17.81 -17.92
CA GLY A 58 5.59 -18.35 -16.65
C GLY A 58 4.69 -18.05 -15.44
N ARG A 59 3.36 -18.05 -15.60
CA ARG A 59 2.40 -17.67 -14.54
C ARG A 59 2.44 -18.58 -13.30
N SER A 60 2.94 -19.80 -13.46
CA SER A 60 3.19 -20.75 -12.37
C SER A 60 4.57 -20.59 -11.73
N HIS A 61 5.48 -19.84 -12.35
CA HIS A 61 6.83 -19.65 -11.82
C HIS A 61 6.78 -18.76 -10.60
N HIS A 62 7.60 -19.08 -9.59
CA HIS A 62 7.80 -18.16 -8.47
C HIS A 62 8.29 -16.78 -8.94
N TYR A 63 9.09 -16.76 -10.02
CA TYR A 63 9.63 -15.56 -10.62
C TYR A 63 8.94 -15.23 -11.95
N ASN A 64 7.80 -14.56 -11.86
CA ASN A 64 7.17 -13.78 -12.94
C ASN A 64 7.48 -12.27 -12.76
N GLY A 65 7.33 -11.40 -13.75
CA GLY A 65 7.59 -9.96 -13.58
C GLY A 65 6.42 -9.19 -12.94
N SER A 66 5.18 -9.69 -13.04
CA SER A 66 3.99 -9.03 -12.47
C SER A 66 3.98 -8.96 -10.95
N ARG A 67 4.84 -9.75 -10.27
CA ARG A 67 4.91 -9.76 -8.80
C ARG A 67 5.51 -8.49 -8.18
N TYR A 68 6.17 -7.63 -8.95
CA TYR A 68 6.91 -6.48 -8.40
C TYR A 68 6.06 -5.22 -8.20
N HIS A 69 4.93 -5.37 -7.52
CA HIS A 69 4.00 -4.29 -7.16
C HIS A 69 3.79 -4.23 -5.65
N MET A 70 3.42 -3.06 -5.11
CA MET A 70 3.13 -2.88 -3.69
C MET A 70 2.12 -3.90 -3.19
N LEU A 71 1.05 -4.10 -3.95
CA LEU A 71 0.14 -5.24 -3.84
C LEU A 71 0.48 -6.27 -4.93
N ASN A 72 1.04 -7.40 -4.52
CA ASN A 72 1.40 -8.47 -5.43
C ASN A 72 0.28 -9.51 -5.51
N LEU A 73 -0.52 -9.46 -6.59
CA LEU A 73 -1.58 -10.44 -6.84
C LEU A 73 -1.08 -11.75 -7.48
N HIS A 74 0.14 -11.80 -8.01
CA HIS A 74 0.72 -13.07 -8.48
C HIS A 74 0.82 -14.11 -7.35
N ALA A 75 1.06 -13.68 -6.10
CA ALA A 75 1.00 -14.55 -4.93
C ALA A 75 -0.41 -15.11 -4.67
N THR A 76 -1.45 -14.38 -5.06
CA THR A 76 -2.85 -14.80 -4.89
C THR A 76 -3.16 -15.95 -5.83
N PHE A 77 -2.73 -15.86 -7.09
CA PHE A 77 -3.00 -16.87 -8.09
C PHE A 77 -2.14 -18.13 -7.95
N THR A 78 -0.96 -18.04 -7.32
CA THR A 78 -0.02 -19.16 -7.21
C THR A 78 0.04 -19.80 -5.83
N LYS A 79 -0.25 -19.04 -4.76
CA LYS A 79 -0.09 -19.47 -3.37
C LYS A 79 -1.34 -19.27 -2.52
N GLY A 80 -2.41 -18.70 -3.08
CA GLY A 80 -3.63 -18.39 -2.32
C GLY A 80 -3.44 -17.32 -1.24
N THR A 81 -2.43 -16.46 -1.37
CA THR A 81 -2.11 -15.41 -0.37
C THR A 81 -2.01 -14.03 -1.01
N VAL A 82 -2.12 -12.97 -0.20
CA VAL A 82 -1.86 -11.60 -0.64
C VAL A 82 -0.49 -11.18 -0.11
N ALA A 83 0.36 -10.63 -0.98
CA ALA A 83 1.70 -10.20 -0.59
C ALA A 83 1.85 -8.68 -0.72
N PHE A 84 2.27 -8.05 0.38
CA PHE A 84 2.60 -6.63 0.45
C PHE A 84 4.12 -6.45 0.31
N ARG A 85 4.56 -5.66 -0.68
CA ARG A 85 5.99 -5.49 -1.01
C ARG A 85 6.57 -4.13 -0.65
N LEU A 86 5.77 -3.24 -0.09
CA LEU A 86 6.16 -1.86 0.16
C LEU A 86 7.04 -1.64 1.40
N PHE A 87 7.10 -2.57 2.37
CA PHE A 87 7.70 -2.26 3.66
C PHE A 87 9.23 -2.17 3.64
N GLN A 88 9.76 -1.02 4.06
CA GLN A 88 11.18 -0.73 4.18
C GLN A 88 11.49 -0.33 5.61
N PHE A 89 12.50 -0.97 6.20
CA PHE A 89 13.07 -0.53 7.46
C PHE A 89 14.09 0.56 7.25
N ASP A 90 14.27 1.40 8.27
CA ASP A 90 15.22 2.49 8.21
C ASP A 90 16.65 1.98 8.13
N LYS A 91 17.56 2.78 7.56
CA LYS A 91 18.97 2.43 7.57
C LYS A 91 19.52 2.53 9.01
N PRO A 92 20.53 1.72 9.36
CA PRO A 92 21.27 1.89 10.61
C PRO A 92 21.70 3.36 10.79
N ALA A 93 21.35 3.95 11.95
CA ALA A 93 21.70 5.32 12.31
C ALA A 93 21.72 5.45 13.84
N ASN A 94 22.48 6.43 14.36
CA ASN A 94 22.51 6.79 15.78
C ASN A 94 22.77 5.60 16.73
N GLY A 95 23.74 4.74 16.39
CA GLY A 95 24.13 3.58 17.21
C GLY A 95 23.23 2.35 17.08
N LYS A 96 22.15 2.38 16.28
CA LYS A 96 21.35 1.19 15.98
C LYS A 96 22.07 0.32 14.96
N GLN A 97 22.42 -0.90 15.34
CA GLN A 97 23.18 -1.85 14.50
C GLN A 97 22.37 -2.41 13.32
N ASN A 98 21.05 -2.42 13.42
CA ASN A 98 20.14 -2.80 12.35
C ASN A 98 18.92 -1.88 12.33
N GLY A 99 18.35 -1.70 11.14
CA GLY A 99 17.17 -0.89 10.88
C GLY A 99 15.86 -1.39 11.48
N LEU A 100 15.89 -2.56 12.11
CA LEU A 100 14.71 -3.36 12.40
C LEU A 100 14.05 -2.86 13.68
N HIS A 101 13.19 -1.86 13.54
CA HIS A 101 12.46 -1.26 14.65
C HIS A 101 11.18 -2.04 14.95
N ALA A 102 11.04 -2.61 16.15
CA ALA A 102 9.87 -3.39 16.55
C ALA A 102 8.54 -2.63 16.37
N GLY A 103 8.55 -1.32 16.65
CA GLY A 103 7.39 -0.45 16.42
C GLY A 103 7.01 -0.31 14.95
N GLN A 104 7.98 -0.30 14.02
CA GLN A 104 7.70 -0.27 12.58
C GLN A 104 7.12 -1.61 12.13
N LEU A 105 7.75 -2.72 12.52
CA LEU A 105 7.28 -4.06 12.18
C LEU A 105 5.83 -4.29 12.64
N LYS A 106 5.51 -3.96 13.90
CA LYS A 106 4.15 -4.03 14.43
C LYS A 106 3.19 -3.19 13.59
N SER A 107 3.56 -1.95 13.27
CA SER A 107 2.71 -1.03 12.49
C SER A 107 2.45 -1.54 11.07
N TYR A 108 3.43 -2.17 10.44
CA TYR A 108 3.30 -2.78 9.11
C TYR A 108 2.34 -3.96 9.13
N ILE A 109 2.45 -4.84 10.14
CA ILE A 109 1.53 -5.97 10.33
C ILE A 109 0.11 -5.45 10.56
N GLN A 110 -0.07 -4.46 11.45
CA GLN A 110 -1.37 -3.85 11.71
C GLN A 110 -1.99 -3.28 10.42
N LEU A 111 -1.20 -2.61 9.57
CA LEU A 111 -1.68 -2.09 8.29
C LEU A 111 -2.13 -3.22 7.35
N CYS A 112 -1.34 -4.29 7.20
CA CYS A 112 -1.74 -5.44 6.38
C CYS A 112 -3.06 -6.05 6.83
N LEU A 113 -3.22 -6.26 8.14
CA LEU A 113 -4.43 -6.84 8.72
C LEU A 113 -5.64 -5.93 8.49
N ALA A 114 -5.51 -4.64 8.77
CA ALA A 114 -6.58 -3.67 8.58
C ALA A 114 -6.99 -3.54 7.11
N LEU A 115 -6.03 -3.48 6.18
CA LEU A 115 -6.31 -3.44 4.74
C LEU A 115 -7.01 -4.71 4.26
N SER A 116 -6.58 -5.87 4.76
CA SER A 116 -7.19 -7.16 4.41
C SER A 116 -8.61 -7.28 4.95
N GLN A 117 -8.85 -6.81 6.18
CA GLN A 117 -10.19 -6.78 6.76
C GLN A 117 -11.11 -5.80 6.01
N MET A 118 -10.62 -4.59 5.72
CA MET A 118 -11.37 -3.61 4.92
C MET A 118 -11.74 -4.19 3.56
N ALA A 119 -10.83 -4.88 2.87
CA ALA A 119 -11.10 -5.50 1.58
C ALA A 119 -12.23 -6.54 1.61
N LYS A 120 -12.48 -7.18 2.76
CA LYS A 120 -13.60 -8.12 2.94
C LYS A 120 -14.94 -7.42 3.18
N GLU A 121 -14.91 -6.22 3.74
CA GLU A 121 -16.12 -5.47 4.14
C GLU A 121 -16.61 -4.51 3.06
N VAL A 122 -15.70 -3.90 2.29
CA VAL A 122 -16.06 -2.89 1.29
C VAL A 122 -16.73 -3.52 0.09
N LYS A 123 -17.87 -2.95 -0.33
CA LYS A 123 -18.64 -3.41 -1.51
C LYS A 123 -18.14 -2.81 -2.82
N SER A 124 -17.41 -1.70 -2.76
CA SER A 124 -16.90 -0.99 -3.92
C SER A 124 -15.64 -0.19 -3.58
N ALA A 125 -14.88 0.18 -4.61
CA ALA A 125 -13.76 1.09 -4.51
C ALA A 125 -14.12 2.44 -5.14
N SER A 126 -13.73 3.53 -4.50
CA SER A 126 -13.90 4.88 -5.03
C SER A 126 -12.73 5.26 -5.94
N ALA A 127 -13.04 5.75 -7.15
CA ALA A 127 -12.06 6.32 -8.08
C ALA A 127 -11.69 7.78 -7.77
N LYS A 128 -12.34 8.40 -6.76
CA LYS A 128 -12.04 9.79 -6.40
C LYS A 128 -10.57 9.95 -6.03
N PRO A 129 -9.88 10.96 -6.59
CA PRO A 129 -8.51 11.28 -6.22
C PRO A 129 -8.37 11.51 -4.72
N GLN A 130 -7.20 11.17 -4.20
CA GLN A 130 -6.87 11.43 -2.80
C GLN A 130 -6.61 12.91 -2.56
N GLN A 131 -6.84 13.35 -1.33
CA GLN A 131 -6.45 14.69 -0.88
C GLN A 131 -4.92 14.82 -0.88
N THR A 132 -4.41 15.88 -1.48
CA THR A 132 -2.96 16.12 -1.63
C THR A 132 -2.48 17.39 -0.92
N GLU A 133 -3.40 18.24 -0.45
CA GLU A 133 -3.07 19.56 0.10
C GLU A 133 -2.33 19.47 1.43
N ASN A 134 -2.69 18.48 2.25
CA ASN A 134 -2.03 18.17 3.51
C ASN A 134 -1.90 16.64 3.66
N PRO A 135 -0.75 16.07 3.26
CA PRO A 135 -0.51 14.63 3.31
C PRO A 135 -0.63 14.06 4.73
N LYS A 136 -0.17 14.78 5.75
CA LYS A 136 -0.26 14.34 7.15
C LYS A 136 -1.72 14.23 7.62
N TYR A 137 -2.56 15.21 7.28
CA TYR A 137 -4.00 15.17 7.56
C TYR A 137 -4.69 14.03 6.78
N ALA A 138 -4.38 13.90 5.49
CA ALA A 138 -4.95 12.86 4.62
C ALA A 138 -4.61 11.45 5.14
N MET A 139 -3.36 11.22 5.56
CA MET A 139 -2.94 9.95 6.16
C MET A 139 -3.68 9.69 7.47
N ARG A 140 -3.75 10.67 8.38
CA ARG A 140 -4.47 10.51 9.64
C ARG A 140 -5.93 10.12 9.42
N THR A 141 -6.64 10.83 8.53
CA THR A 141 -8.06 10.53 8.25
C THR A 141 -8.24 9.15 7.64
N TRP A 142 -7.31 8.70 6.80
CA TRP A 142 -7.33 7.35 6.25
C TRP A 142 -7.08 6.27 7.32
N LEU A 143 -6.10 6.46 8.19
CA LEU A 143 -5.83 5.54 9.30
C LEU A 143 -7.03 5.42 10.25
N LEU A 144 -7.74 6.52 10.53
CA LEU A 144 -8.98 6.48 11.31
C LEU A 144 -10.06 5.64 10.62
N ARG A 145 -10.23 5.77 9.29
CA ARG A 145 -11.17 4.92 8.52
C ARG A 145 -10.77 3.44 8.50
N LEU A 146 -9.48 3.14 8.63
CA LEU A 146 -8.96 1.78 8.78
C LEU A 146 -9.09 1.24 10.21
N GLY A 147 -9.57 2.05 11.17
CA GLY A 147 -9.78 1.62 12.56
C GLY A 147 -8.57 1.80 13.48
N PHE A 148 -7.57 2.62 13.11
CA PHE A 148 -6.39 2.90 13.95
C PHE A 148 -6.74 3.89 15.07
N ILE A 149 -7.63 3.50 15.99
CA ILE A 149 -8.20 4.29 17.08
C ILE A 149 -7.75 3.70 18.42
N GLY A 150 -7.45 4.52 19.42
CA GLY A 150 -6.98 4.04 20.73
C GLY A 150 -5.45 4.02 20.86
N ASP A 151 -4.97 3.66 22.05
CA ASP A 151 -3.54 3.71 22.41
C ASP A 151 -2.72 2.60 21.76
N GLU A 152 -3.34 1.46 21.48
CA GLU A 152 -2.71 0.29 20.86
C GLU A 152 -2.22 0.57 19.42
N PHE A 153 -2.76 1.59 18.76
CA PHE A 153 -2.36 2.08 17.44
C PHE A 153 -1.57 3.39 17.48
N LYS A 154 -1.24 3.93 18.67
CA LYS A 154 -0.47 5.18 18.80
C LYS A 154 0.85 5.13 18.02
N THR A 155 1.60 4.04 18.15
CA THR A 155 2.85 3.82 17.40
C THR A 155 2.61 3.79 15.90
N ALA A 156 1.56 3.13 15.43
CA ALA A 156 1.29 3.04 14.00
C ALA A 156 0.87 4.39 13.41
N ARG A 157 0.03 5.14 14.11
CA ARG A 157 -0.31 6.51 13.71
C ARG A 157 0.94 7.37 13.58
N ASP A 158 1.87 7.28 14.53
CA ASP A 158 3.14 8.01 14.45
C ASP A 158 3.99 7.56 13.25
N VAL A 159 4.23 6.25 13.12
CA VAL A 159 5.05 5.66 12.04
C VAL A 159 4.59 6.10 10.65
N PHE A 160 3.28 6.17 10.42
CA PHE A 160 2.73 6.54 9.12
C PHE A 160 2.58 8.06 8.91
N THR A 161 2.72 8.89 9.94
CA THR A 161 2.48 10.35 9.80
C THR A 161 3.71 11.21 10.07
N ASN A 162 4.71 10.73 10.80
CA ASN A 162 5.83 11.54 11.28
C ASN A 162 6.71 12.14 10.16
N ARG A 163 6.76 11.49 9.00
CA ARG A 163 7.51 11.95 7.80
C ARG A 163 6.70 12.82 6.85
N LEU A 164 5.39 12.90 7.03
CA LEU A 164 4.53 13.65 6.14
C LEU A 164 4.56 15.13 6.49
N SER A 165 4.50 15.99 5.47
CA SER A 165 4.39 17.44 5.65
C SER A 165 2.97 17.83 6.08
N GLY A 166 2.85 19.01 6.69
CA GLY A 166 1.58 19.57 7.15
C GLY A 166 1.20 19.20 8.58
N ASP A 167 -0.08 19.43 8.88
CA ASP A 167 -0.70 19.37 10.22
C ASP A 167 -1.69 18.19 10.33
N THR A 168 -1.92 17.66 11.54
CA THR A 168 -2.85 16.53 11.74
C THR A 168 -4.31 16.95 11.96
N ALA A 169 -4.55 18.18 12.40
CA ALA A 169 -5.86 18.68 12.81
C ALA A 169 -6.58 19.40 11.66
N PHE A 170 -5.87 20.15 10.82
CA PHE A 170 -6.49 21.02 9.80
C PHE A 170 -6.09 20.64 8.38
N ARG A 171 -7.09 20.48 7.51
CA ARG A 171 -6.88 20.17 6.08
C ARG A 171 -6.08 21.25 5.35
N ASN A 172 -6.38 22.53 5.60
CA ASN A 172 -5.75 23.67 4.93
C ASN A 172 -4.68 24.35 5.81
N GLY A 173 -4.15 23.63 6.80
CA GLY A 173 -3.26 24.20 7.83
C GLY A 173 -4.00 25.11 8.81
N ARG A 174 -3.25 25.69 9.75
CA ARG A 174 -3.77 26.76 10.60
C ARG A 174 -3.81 28.03 9.77
N VAL A 175 -5.02 28.58 9.57
CA VAL A 175 -5.14 29.98 9.16
C VAL A 175 -4.60 30.78 10.34
N ALA A 176 -3.53 31.55 10.11
CA ALA A 176 -3.00 32.49 11.09
C ALA A 176 -3.99 33.65 11.27
#